data_AF-A0A975M5I0-F1
#
_entry.id   AF-A0A975M5I0-F1
#
_cell.length_a   1.000
_cell.length_b   1.000
_cell.length_c   1.000
_cell.angle_alpha   90.00
_cell.angle_beta   90.00
_cell.angle_gamma   90.00
#
_symmetry.space_group_name_H-M   'P 1'
#
loop_
_entity.id
_entity.type
_entity.pdbx_description
1 polymer ?
#
loop_
_entity_poly.entity_id
_entity_poly.type
_entity_poly.pdbx_seq_one_letter_code
_entity_poly.pdbx_strand_id
1 'polypeptide(L)'
;MPTGKQGPPGPLARATSAEIRAAMARERMSGARLAEEAGMSQSYVSRRLLDEAPFTLNDIEPICAALKQELCPFLATVLRSMEEHCASGVNA
;
A
#
# COMPACT_ATOMS: atom_id res chain seq x y z
N MET A 1 -11.72 -8.62 2.13
CA MET A 1 -10.67 -8.71 3.18
C MET A 1 -10.42 -10.17 3.53
N PRO A 2 -9.17 -10.66 3.53
CA PRO A 2 -8.86 -12.05 3.86
C PRO A 2 -9.14 -12.36 5.35
N THR A 3 -9.59 -13.58 5.65
CA THR A 3 -10.08 -13.98 6.99
C THR A 3 -9.09 -14.84 7.79
N GLY A 4 -7.84 -15.00 7.33
CA GLY A 4 -6.80 -15.83 7.97
C GLY A 4 -5.52 -15.07 8.35
N LYS A 5 -4.60 -15.76 9.02
CA LYS A 5 -3.26 -15.22 9.35
C LYS A 5 -2.49 -15.00 8.05
N GLN A 6 -2.00 -13.79 7.86
CA GLN A 6 -1.11 -13.44 6.76
C GLN A 6 0.34 -13.48 7.24
N GLY A 7 1.26 -13.85 6.36
CA GLY A 7 2.69 -13.71 6.62
C GLY A 7 3.09 -12.23 6.71
N PRO A 8 4.30 -11.94 7.23
CA PRO A 8 4.81 -10.58 7.24
C PRO A 8 4.94 -10.03 5.79
N PRO A 9 4.80 -8.71 5.58
CA PRO A 9 5.00 -8.11 4.26
C PRO A 9 6.42 -8.33 3.74
N GLY A 10 6.53 -8.93 2.55
CA GLY A 10 7.79 -9.00 1.79
C GLY A 10 8.14 -7.66 1.13
N PRO A 11 9.28 -7.58 0.41
CA PRO A 11 9.79 -6.34 -0.18
C PRO A 11 8.76 -5.60 -1.06
N LEU A 12 8.08 -6.31 -1.96
CA LEU A 12 7.04 -5.71 -2.81
C LEU A 12 5.88 -5.13 -2.00
N ALA A 13 5.41 -5.86 -0.98
CA ALA A 13 4.29 -5.42 -0.15
C ALA A 13 4.65 -4.16 0.66
N ARG A 14 5.89 -4.07 1.16
CA ARG A 14 6.40 -2.86 1.84
C ARG A 14 6.60 -1.69 0.88
N ALA A 15 7.05 -1.95 -0.35
CA ALA A 15 7.13 -0.92 -1.39
C ALA A 15 5.73 -0.38 -1.73
N THR A 16 4.73 -1.27 -1.81
CA THR A 16 3.33 -0.89 -2.02
C THR A 16 2.80 -0.03 -0.87
N SER A 17 2.98 -0.44 0.40
CA SER A 17 2.50 0.34 1.54
C SER A 17 3.20 1.70 1.65
N ALA A 18 4.49 1.76 1.32
CA ALA A 18 5.26 3.00 1.26
C ALA A 18 4.73 3.95 0.17
N GLU A 19 4.43 3.45 -1.02
CA GLU A 19 3.85 4.26 -2.09
C GLU A 19 2.43 4.72 -1.74
N ILE A 20 1.62 3.88 -1.08
CA ILE A 20 0.30 4.30 -0.56
C ILE A 20 0.47 5.46 0.43
N ARG A 21 1.40 5.35 1.39
CA ARG A 21 1.71 6.44 2.34
C ARG A 21 2.18 7.72 1.63
N ALA A 22 3.01 7.59 0.59
CA ALA A 22 3.46 8.72 -0.21
C ALA A 22 2.30 9.38 -0.97
N ALA A 23 1.43 8.60 -1.61
CA ALA A 23 0.23 9.08 -2.29
C ALA A 23 -0.75 9.78 -1.33
N MET A 24 -0.96 9.22 -0.14
CA MET A 24 -1.76 9.86 0.91
C MET A 24 -1.19 11.23 1.30
N ALA A 25 0.13 11.37 1.42
CA ALA A 25 0.75 12.65 1.71
C ALA A 25 0.53 13.67 0.58
N ARG A 26 0.64 13.24 -0.69
CA ARG A 26 0.38 14.09 -1.87
C ARG A 26 -1.06 14.58 -1.92
N GLU A 27 -2.02 13.70 -1.65
CA GLU A 27 -3.47 14.00 -1.66
C GLU A 27 -3.97 14.63 -0.34
N ARG A 28 -3.09 14.78 0.67
CA ARG A 28 -3.46 15.21 2.03
C ARG A 28 -4.59 14.36 2.64
N MET A 29 -4.55 13.05 2.40
CA MET A 29 -5.56 12.09 2.83
C MET A 29 -5.12 11.37 4.11
N SER A 30 -6.00 11.31 5.11
CA SER A 30 -5.77 10.53 6.34
C SER A 30 -6.05 9.04 6.12
N GLY A 31 -5.47 8.16 6.94
CA GLY A 31 -5.73 6.72 6.83
C GLY A 31 -7.19 6.33 7.09
N ALA A 32 -7.88 7.07 7.97
CA ALA A 32 -9.31 6.88 8.22
C ALA A 32 -10.15 7.24 6.99
N ARG A 33 -9.83 8.37 6.34
CA ARG A 33 -10.50 8.82 5.11
C ARG A 33 -10.23 7.86 3.95
N LEU A 34 -8.99 7.38 3.81
CA LEU A 34 -8.64 6.37 2.80
C LEU A 34 -9.48 5.10 2.99
N ALA A 35 -9.60 4.62 4.23
CA ALA A 35 -10.38 3.41 4.52
C ALA A 35 -11.86 3.58 4.15
N GLU A 36 -12.46 4.72 4.51
CA GLU A 36 -13.83 5.06 4.16
C GLU A 36 -14.03 5.11 2.64
N GLU A 37 -13.20 5.87 1.91
CA GLU A 37 -13.31 6.02 0.45
C GLU A 37 -13.02 4.70 -0.30
N ALA A 38 -12.15 3.84 0.23
CA ALA A 38 -11.84 2.54 -0.35
C ALA A 38 -12.82 1.42 0.06
N GLY A 39 -13.82 1.69 0.90
CA GLY A 39 -14.79 0.69 1.36
C GLY A 39 -14.19 -0.38 2.28
N MET A 40 -13.17 -0.01 3.08
CA MET A 40 -12.44 -0.89 3.98
C MET A 40 -12.58 -0.46 5.44
N SER A 41 -12.32 -1.36 6.38
CA SER A 41 -12.27 -0.95 7.79
C SER A 41 -10.98 -0.18 8.09
N GLN A 42 -11.05 0.82 8.96
CA GLN A 42 -9.89 1.60 9.37
C GLN A 42 -8.80 0.72 10.01
N SER A 43 -9.20 -0.27 10.82
CA SER A 43 -8.25 -1.22 11.43
C SER A 43 -7.53 -2.08 10.39
N TYR A 44 -8.23 -2.48 9.32
CA TYR A 44 -7.64 -3.24 8.22
C TYR A 44 -6.57 -2.44 7.48
N VAL A 45 -6.87 -1.18 7.16
CA VAL A 45 -5.96 -0.26 6.46
C VAL A 45 -4.78 0.11 7.35
N SER A 46 -5.03 0.50 8.61
CA SER A 46 -4.00 0.92 9.56
C SER A 46 -2.88 -0.12 9.71
N ARG A 47 -3.25 -1.38 9.97
CA ARG A 47 -2.28 -2.47 10.14
C ARG A 47 -1.40 -2.69 8.91
N ARG A 48 -1.92 -2.42 7.71
CA ARG A 48 -1.19 -2.60 6.44
C ARG A 48 -0.31 -1.41 6.10
N LEU A 49 -0.74 -0.21 6.45
CA LEU A 49 0.10 1.00 6.35
C LEU A 49 1.32 0.92 7.29
N LEU A 50 1.19 0.20 8.42
CA LEU A 50 2.23 -0.08 9.40
C LEU A 50 3.06 -1.34 9.09
N ASP A 51 2.87 -1.96 7.93
CA ASP A 51 3.58 -3.18 7.52
C ASP A 51 3.40 -4.39 8.47
N GLU A 52 2.30 -4.46 9.22
CA GLU A 52 1.96 -5.65 10.02
C GLU A 52 1.33 -6.78 9.18
N ALA A 53 0.75 -6.43 8.03
CA ALA A 53 0.13 -7.35 7.09
C ALA A 53 0.18 -6.74 5.67
N PRO A 54 0.23 -7.56 4.60
CA PRO A 54 0.24 -7.04 3.23
C PRO A 54 -1.16 -6.59 2.77
N PHE A 55 -1.19 -5.57 1.92
CA PHE A 55 -2.34 -5.35 1.02
C PHE A 55 -2.41 -6.48 -0.01
N THR A 56 -3.61 -6.95 -0.30
CA THR A 56 -3.88 -7.87 -1.41
C THR A 56 -4.05 -7.08 -2.70
N LEU A 57 -3.94 -7.75 -3.86
CA LEU A 57 -4.16 -7.10 -5.15
C LEU A 57 -5.55 -6.46 -5.22
N ASN A 58 -6.59 -7.16 -4.75
CA ASN A 58 -7.97 -6.65 -4.68
C ASN A 58 -8.14 -5.41 -3.78
N ASP A 59 -7.17 -5.12 -2.90
CA ASP A 59 -7.20 -3.88 -2.11
C ASP A 59 -6.62 -2.71 -2.91
N ILE A 60 -5.76 -2.97 -3.90
CA ILE A 60 -5.02 -1.93 -4.61
C ILE A 60 -5.92 -1.13 -5.55
N GLU A 61 -6.83 -1.75 -6.28
CA GLU A 61 -7.74 -1.01 -7.17
C GLU A 61 -8.60 0.02 -6.41
N PRO A 62 -9.32 -0.32 -5.33
CA PRO A 62 -10.11 0.66 -4.59
C PRO A 62 -9.26 1.72 -3.88
N ILE A 63 -8.06 1.36 -3.39
CA ILE A 63 -7.12 2.33 -2.80
C ILE A 63 -6.62 3.33 -3.85
N CYS A 64 -6.27 2.86 -5.05
CA CYS A 64 -5.86 3.73 -6.16
C CYS A 64 -7.00 4.68 -6.54
N ALA A 65 -8.24 4.17 -6.64
CA ALA A 65 -9.41 4.98 -6.93
C ALA A 65 -9.63 6.09 -5.88
N ALA A 66 -9.55 5.76 -4.58
CA ALA A 66 -9.66 6.73 -3.50
C ALA A 66 -8.54 7.79 -3.53
N LEU A 67 -7.31 7.38 -3.87
CA LEU A 67 -6.15 8.27 -3.98
C LEU A 67 -6.06 8.99 -5.34
N LYS A 68 -7.07 8.85 -6.21
CA LYS A 68 -7.09 9.41 -7.58
C LYS A 68 -5.84 9.05 -8.38
N GLN A 69 -5.32 7.85 -8.17
CA GLN A 69 -4.19 7.30 -8.89
C GLN A 69 -4.69 6.32 -9.94
N GLU A 70 -4.05 6.33 -11.10
CA GLU A 70 -4.22 5.28 -12.10
C GLU A 70 -3.44 4.03 -11.70
N LEU A 71 -4.06 2.85 -11.82
CA LEU A 71 -3.50 1.58 -11.31
C LEU A 71 -2.15 1.23 -11.95
N CYS A 72 -2.05 1.27 -13.28
CA CYS A 72 -0.82 0.88 -13.99
C CYS A 72 0.37 1.80 -13.66
N PRO A 73 0.23 3.15 -13.72
CA PRO A 73 1.29 4.06 -13.29
C PRO A 73 1.70 3.88 -11.82
N PHE A 74 0.73 3.65 -10.92
CA PHE A 74 0.99 3.39 -9.51
C PHE A 74 1.87 2.14 -9.32
N LEU A 75 1.49 1.01 -9.93
CA LEU A 75 2.26 -0.23 -9.85
C LEU A 75 3.66 -0.08 -10.46
N ALA A 76 3.79 0.66 -11.56
CA ALA A 76 5.10 0.94 -12.17
C ALA A 76 6.01 1.72 -11.21
N THR A 77 5.47 2.66 -10.43
CA THR A 77 6.23 3.39 -9.40
C THR A 77 6.65 2.46 -8.26
N VAL A 78 5.74 1.61 -7.78
CA VAL A 78 6.06 0.60 -6.74
C VAL A 78 7.22 -0.30 -7.17
N LEU A 79 7.19 -0.80 -8.41
CA LEU A 79 8.23 -1.69 -8.94
C LEU A 79 9.59 -0.99 -9.05
N ARG A 80 9.63 0.25 -9.55
CA ARG A 80 10.86 1.05 -9.59
C ARG A 80 11.43 1.30 -8.20
N SER A 81 10.59 1.72 -7.25
CA SER A 81 11.00 1.95 -5.87
C SER A 81 11.56 0.67 -5.23
N MET A 82 10.96 -0.50 -5.52
CA MET A 82 11.46 -1.78 -5.03
C MET A 82 12.84 -2.13 -5.61
N GLU A 83 13.06 -1.90 -6.91
CA GLU A 83 14.34 -2.16 -7.59
C GLU A 83 15.47 -1.32 -7.00
N GLU A 84 15.23 -0.04 -6.72
CA GLU A 84 16.20 0.88 -6.10
C GLU A 84 16.60 0.44 -4.68
N HIS A 85 15.65 -0.11 -3.91
CA HIS A 85 15.91 -0.64 -2.57
C HIS A 85 16.65 -2.01 -2.62
N CYS A 86 16.38 -2.85 -3.62
CA CYS A 86 17.16 -4.07 -3.85
C CYS A 86 18.59 -3.75 -4.32
N ALA A 87 18.77 -2.76 -5.20
CA ALA A 87 20.07 -2.37 -5.74
C ALA A 87 20.99 -1.71 -4.69
N SER A 88 20.42 -1.12 -3.64
CA SER A 88 21.18 -0.48 -2.56
C SER A 88 21.71 -1.46 -1.48
N GLY A 89 21.43 -2.76 -1.60
CA GLY A 89 22.02 -3.78 -0.73
C GLY A 89 21.64 -3.69 0.75
N VAL A 90 20.65 -2.86 1.10
CA VAL A 90 20.12 -2.78 2.47
C VAL A 90 19.07 -3.85 2.63
N ASN A 91 19.49 -5.00 3.19
CA ASN A 91 18.58 -5.98 3.76
C ASN A 91 17.75 -5.28 4.87
N ALA A 92 16.49 -4.98 4.56
CA ALA A 92 15.47 -4.57 5.52
C ALA A 92 14.73 -5.80 6.06
#